data_AF-A0AAV1JLK2-F1
#
_entry.id   AF-A0AAV1JLK2-F1
#
_cell.length_a   1.000
_cell.length_b   1.000
_cell.length_c   1.000
_cell.angle_alpha   90.00
_cell.angle_beta   90.00
_cell.angle_gamma   90.00
#
_symmetry.space_group_name_H-M   'P 1'
#
loop_
_entity.id
_entity.type
_entity.pdbx_description
1 polymer ?
#
loop_
_entity_poly.entity_id
_entity_poly.type
_entity_poly.pdbx_seq_one_letter_code
_entity_poly.pdbx_strand_id
1 'polypeptide(L)'
;MNNDKMNTREYREKLIDEVKKYPVLYDTRHENHRDIDVRDRCWLEISERLGANCEVLKREWKILRDSLRQSLKKSNKGTTTKAGAPCKKWRFQSRMAFVLPYMTMRRTRRGIKDDIKIDESELQSDQELEPETWDPGNDQDSLDLFFASVCQSTKRLPKRMQGLVKRQVLDVLLRVEEQWENAETKVAIQ
;
A
#
# COMPACT_ATOMS: atom_id res chain seq x y z
N MET A 1 17.32 27.20 -24.88
CA MET A 1 15.85 27.08 -24.76
C MET A 1 15.52 26.75 -23.32
N ASN A 2 14.99 27.73 -22.60
CA ASN A 2 14.49 27.60 -21.23
C ASN A 2 13.23 26.73 -21.26
N ASN A 3 13.09 25.73 -20.36
CA ASN A 3 12.01 25.73 -19.39
C ASN A 3 12.18 24.63 -18.31
N ASP A 4 12.28 25.11 -17.06
CA ASP A 4 11.80 24.52 -15.81
C ASP A 4 12.12 23.08 -15.44
N LYS A 5 12.97 22.95 -14.41
CA LYS A 5 12.71 22.00 -13.33
C LYS A 5 11.30 22.28 -12.81
N MET A 6 10.28 21.60 -13.34
CA MET A 6 8.93 21.64 -12.78
C MET A 6 9.06 21.45 -11.27
N ASN A 7 8.66 22.47 -10.52
CA ASN A 7 8.75 22.44 -9.07
C ASN A 7 7.96 21.22 -8.60
N THR A 8 8.53 20.33 -7.78
CA THR A 8 7.89 19.07 -7.34
C THR A 8 6.47 19.31 -6.80
N ARG A 9 6.24 20.51 -6.24
CA ARG A 9 4.92 21.01 -5.88
C ARG A 9 3.95 21.11 -7.05
N GLU A 10 4.29 21.86 -8.09
CA GLU A 10 3.42 22.10 -9.24
C GLU A 10 3.19 20.81 -10.02
N TYR A 11 4.20 19.94 -10.07
CA TYR A 11 4.06 18.61 -10.65
C TYR A 11 3.01 17.77 -9.89
N ARG A 12 3.08 17.73 -8.55
CA ARG A 12 2.07 17.05 -7.72
C ARG A 12 0.68 17.66 -7.88
N GLU A 13 0.61 18.97 -8.03
CA GLU A 13 -0.65 19.69 -8.31
C GLU A 13 -1.27 19.24 -9.63
N LYS A 14 -0.51 19.24 -10.73
CA LYS A 14 -0.97 18.74 -12.03
C LYS A 14 -1.37 17.28 -11.97
N LEU A 15 -0.61 16.45 -11.26
CA LEU A 15 -0.95 15.03 -11.06
C LEU A 15 -2.32 14.86 -10.40
N ILE A 16 -2.60 15.61 -9.34
CA ILE A 16 -3.91 15.56 -8.65
C ILE A 16 -5.02 15.97 -9.61
N ASP A 17 -4.81 17.04 -10.36
CA ASP A 17 -5.81 17.59 -11.28
C ASP A 17 -6.08 16.65 -12.47
N GLU A 18 -5.07 15.94 -12.98
CA GLU A 18 -5.28 14.89 -13.99
C GLU A 18 -5.99 13.66 -13.41
N VAL A 19 -5.55 13.14 -12.26
CA VAL A 19 -6.18 11.95 -11.64
C VAL A 19 -7.65 12.20 -11.30
N LYS A 20 -8.00 13.44 -10.92
CA LYS A 20 -9.39 13.85 -10.65
C LYS A 20 -10.33 13.62 -11.84
N LYS A 21 -9.82 13.63 -13.08
CA LYS A 21 -10.62 13.40 -14.29
C LYS A 21 -11.00 11.94 -14.50
N TYR A 22 -10.36 11.01 -13.77
CA TYR A 22 -10.55 9.58 -13.95
C TYR A 22 -11.08 8.92 -12.66
N PRO A 23 -12.41 8.94 -12.43
CA PRO A 23 -13.04 8.31 -11.27
C PRO A 23 -12.63 6.86 -11.04
N VAL A 24 -12.37 6.10 -12.11
CA VAL A 24 -11.94 4.70 -12.03
C VAL A 24 -10.66 4.50 -11.18
N LEU A 25 -9.81 5.52 -11.05
CA LEU A 25 -8.57 5.45 -10.28
C LEU A 25 -8.76 5.57 -8.76
N TYR A 26 -9.88 6.15 -8.29
CA TYR A 26 -10.07 6.49 -6.88
C TYR A 26 -11.45 6.15 -6.32
N ASP A 27 -12.48 6.03 -7.16
CA ASP A 27 -13.83 5.65 -6.79
C ASP A 27 -13.94 4.12 -6.69
N THR A 28 -14.03 3.62 -5.46
CA THR A 28 -14.16 2.18 -5.17
C THR A 28 -15.52 1.59 -5.57
N ARG A 29 -16.51 2.44 -5.86
CA ARG A 29 -17.87 2.05 -6.28
C ARG A 29 -18.03 2.08 -7.80
N HIS A 30 -17.07 2.61 -8.54
CA HIS A 30 -17.11 2.65 -10.00
C HIS A 30 -17.05 1.23 -10.55
N GLU A 31 -17.90 0.92 -11.54
CA GLU A 31 -18.04 -0.41 -12.16
C GLU A 31 -16.68 -0.96 -12.62
N ASN A 32 -15.94 -0.13 -13.35
CA ASN A 32 -14.62 -0.49 -13.87
C ASN A 32 -13.46 -0.37 -12.86
N HIS A 33 -13.70 -0.03 -11.59
CA HIS A 33 -12.61 0.10 -10.60
C HIS A 33 -11.87 -1.22 -10.35
N ARG A 34 -12.59 -2.34 -10.48
CA ARG A 34 -12.04 -3.69 -10.35
C ARG A 34 -11.31 -4.17 -11.60
N ASP A 35 -11.55 -3.52 -12.73
CA ASP A 35 -10.88 -3.82 -13.99
C ASP A 35 -9.47 -3.21 -13.97
N ILE A 36 -8.48 -4.09 -14.04
CA ILE A 36 -7.07 -3.71 -13.98
C ILE A 36 -6.65 -3.04 -15.28
N ASP A 37 -7.15 -3.52 -16.42
CA ASP A 37 -6.74 -3.05 -17.75
C ASP A 37 -7.35 -1.67 -18.03
N VAL A 38 -8.58 -1.40 -17.58
CA VAL A 38 -9.14 -0.05 -17.62
C VAL A 38 -8.32 0.92 -16.77
N ARG A 39 -7.93 0.51 -15.55
CA ARG A 39 -7.14 1.35 -14.65
C ARG A 39 -5.75 1.63 -15.20
N ASP A 40 -5.08 0.62 -15.76
CA ASP A 40 -3.76 0.77 -16.38
C ASP A 40 -3.82 1.68 -17.62
N ARG A 41 -4.88 1.58 -18.44
CA ARG A 41 -5.11 2.52 -19.55
C ARG A 41 -5.26 3.96 -19.10
N CYS A 42 -6.03 4.22 -18.03
CA CYS A 42 -6.15 5.57 -17.49
C CYS A 42 -4.81 6.10 -16.97
N TRP A 43 -4.00 5.26 -16.31
CA TRP A 43 -2.66 5.67 -15.89
C TRP A 43 -1.74 5.96 -17.08
N LEU A 44 -1.83 5.18 -18.15
CA LEU A 44 -1.08 5.42 -19.38
C LEU A 44 -1.44 6.77 -19.99
N GLU A 45 -2.73 7.10 -20.06
CA GLU A 45 -3.19 8.39 -20.59
C GLU A 45 -2.69 9.58 -19.75
N ILE A 46 -2.72 9.45 -18.41
CA ILE A 46 -2.15 10.47 -17.51
C ILE A 46 -0.63 10.59 -17.72
N SER A 47 0.04 9.46 -17.95
CA SER A 47 1.49 9.40 -18.16
C SER A 47 1.92 10.12 -19.44
N GLU A 48 1.14 9.96 -20.51
CA GLU A 48 1.35 10.65 -21.79
C GLU A 48 1.13 12.16 -21.64
N ARG A 49 0.08 12.58 -20.93
CA ARG A 49 -0.20 14.01 -20.69
C ARG A 49 0.85 14.71 -19.83
N LEU A 50 1.38 14.02 -18.83
CA LEU A 50 2.41 14.56 -17.92
C LEU A 50 3.84 14.35 -18.43
N GLY A 51 4.02 13.60 -19.52
CA GLY A 51 5.33 13.26 -20.05
C GLY A 51 6.21 12.48 -19.07
N ALA A 52 5.60 11.67 -18.20
CA ALA A 52 6.28 10.99 -17.10
C ALA A 52 5.97 9.50 -17.09
N ASN A 53 6.84 8.69 -16.48
CA ASN A 53 6.62 7.24 -16.39
C ASN A 53 5.38 6.92 -15.51
N CYS A 54 4.51 6.06 -16.02
CA CYS A 54 3.30 5.56 -15.35
C CYS A 54 3.57 5.06 -13.91
N GLU A 55 4.64 4.31 -13.69
CA GLU A 55 4.98 3.77 -12.37
C GLU A 55 5.46 4.86 -11.40
N VAL A 56 6.13 5.90 -11.91
CA VAL A 56 6.50 7.08 -11.10
C VAL A 56 5.25 7.85 -10.67
N LEU A 57 4.27 8.01 -11.57
CA LEU A 57 3.00 8.68 -11.28
C LEU A 57 2.16 7.90 -10.28
N LYS A 58 2.06 6.58 -10.43
CA LYS A 58 1.39 5.68 -9.48
C LYS A 58 2.02 5.79 -8.09
N ARG A 59 3.36 5.76 -8.00
CA ARG A 59 4.10 5.93 -6.74
C ARG A 59 3.78 7.28 -6.10
N GLU A 60 3.82 8.35 -6.88
CA GLU A 60 3.64 9.69 -6.34
C GLU A 60 2.19 9.96 -5.92
N TRP A 61 1.23 9.39 -6.65
CA TRP A 61 -0.17 9.36 -6.23
C TRP A 61 -0.38 8.60 -4.92
N LYS A 62 0.30 7.46 -4.73
CA LYS A 62 0.27 6.71 -3.46
C LYS A 62 0.76 7.58 -2.29
N ILE A 63 1.91 8.23 -2.45
CA ILE A 63 2.50 9.15 -1.44
C ILE A 63 1.52 10.28 -1.10
N LEU A 64 0.87 10.87 -2.11
CA LEU A 64 -0.13 11.92 -1.92
C LEU A 64 -1.35 11.41 -1.12
N ARG A 65 -1.89 10.23 -1.44
CA ARG A 65 -3.01 9.65 -0.68
C ARG A 65 -2.62 9.29 0.75
N ASP A 66 -1.42 8.77 0.96
CA ASP A 66 -0.93 8.44 2.30
C ASP A 66 -0.74 9.70 3.14
N SER A 67 -0.19 10.76 2.55
CA SER A 67 -0.09 12.09 3.17
C SER A 67 -1.48 12.65 3.52
N LEU A 68 -2.46 12.50 2.63
CA LEU A 68 -3.85 12.89 2.90
C LEU A 68 -4.40 12.12 4.11
N ARG A 69 -4.26 10.79 4.14
CA ARG A 69 -4.70 9.93 5.26
C ARG A 69 -4.08 10.35 6.58
N GLN A 70 -2.77 10.59 6.59
CA GLN A 70 -2.05 11.03 7.78
C GLN A 70 -2.54 12.40 8.26
N SER A 71 -2.76 13.34 7.35
CA SER A 71 -3.27 14.68 7.69
C SER A 71 -4.66 14.62 8.32
N LEU A 72 -5.55 13.77 7.82
CA LEU A 72 -6.89 13.57 8.38
C LEU A 72 -6.83 12.88 9.75
N LYS A 73 -5.92 11.92 9.95
CA LYS A 73 -5.71 11.27 11.26
C LYS A 73 -5.24 12.29 12.32
N LYS A 74 -4.37 13.23 11.94
CA LYS A 74 -3.90 14.33 12.81
C LYS A 74 -5.05 15.30 13.11
N SER A 75 -5.85 15.66 12.11
CA SER A 75 -7.02 16.53 12.29
C SER A 75 -8.12 15.91 13.17
N ASN A 76 -8.44 14.63 12.99
CA ASN A 76 -9.51 13.94 13.73
C ASN A 76 -9.14 13.61 15.18
N LYS A 77 -7.85 13.48 15.49
CA LYS A 77 -7.41 13.25 16.88
C LYS A 77 -7.46 14.50 17.75
N GLY A 78 -7.95 15.63 17.24
CA GLY A 78 -8.06 16.88 18.00
C GLY A 78 -6.71 17.34 18.56
N THR A 79 -5.60 16.90 17.97
CA THR A 79 -4.26 17.28 18.44
C THR A 79 -4.06 18.75 18.14
N THR A 80 -4.39 19.60 19.11
CA THR A 80 -3.84 20.93 19.23
C THR A 80 -2.31 20.78 19.23
N THR A 81 -1.62 21.67 18.52
CA THR A 81 -0.17 21.76 18.69
C THR A 81 0.13 22.03 20.17
N LYS A 82 1.37 21.80 20.63
CA LYS A 82 1.77 22.14 22.02
C LYS A 82 1.46 23.61 22.42
N ALA A 83 1.15 24.47 21.44
CA ALA A 83 0.74 25.86 21.59
C ALA A 83 -0.79 26.11 21.50
N GLY A 84 -1.64 25.07 21.57
CA GLY A 84 -3.10 25.23 21.55
C GLY A 84 -3.71 25.59 20.18
N ALA A 85 -2.91 25.65 19.11
CA ALA A 85 -3.40 26.02 17.78
C ALA A 85 -3.95 24.81 17.01
N PRO A 86 -4.98 25.00 16.15
CA PRO A 86 -5.50 23.94 15.29
C PRO A 86 -4.41 23.37 14.38
N CYS A 87 -4.37 22.04 14.18
CA CYS A 87 -3.47 21.42 13.21
C CYS A 87 -3.68 22.07 11.81
N LYS A 88 -2.59 22.54 11.21
CA LYS A 88 -2.61 23.17 9.87
C LYS A 88 -3.14 22.18 8.83
N LYS A 89 -4.17 22.58 8.08
CA LYS A 89 -4.70 21.81 6.94
C LYS A 89 -3.58 21.49 5.96
N TRP A 90 -3.52 20.25 5.50
CA TRP A 90 -2.48 19.83 4.56
C TRP A 90 -2.69 20.52 3.21
N ARG A 91 -1.61 20.98 2.57
CA ARG A 91 -1.69 21.91 1.42
C ARG A 91 -2.53 21.36 0.26
N PHE A 92 -2.49 20.05 0.03
CA PHE A 92 -3.22 19.40 -1.07
C PHE A 92 -4.58 18.85 -0.64
N GLN A 93 -4.96 19.02 0.64
CA GLN A 93 -6.20 18.47 1.20
C GLN A 93 -7.43 18.96 0.44
N SER A 94 -7.51 20.26 0.11
CA SER A 94 -8.63 20.81 -0.65
C SER A 94 -8.69 20.27 -2.07
N ARG A 95 -7.54 20.14 -2.76
CA ARG A 95 -7.50 19.61 -4.13
C ARG A 95 -7.77 18.11 -4.20
N MET A 96 -7.37 17.35 -3.19
CA MET A 96 -7.65 15.91 -3.09
C MET A 96 -8.97 15.57 -2.40
N ALA A 97 -9.79 16.58 -2.06
CA ALA A 97 -11.04 16.37 -1.34
C ALA A 97 -12.03 15.44 -2.07
N PHE A 98 -11.95 15.38 -3.40
CA PHE A 98 -12.77 14.49 -4.23
C PHE A 98 -12.56 13.00 -3.96
N VAL A 99 -11.40 12.62 -3.40
CA VAL A 99 -11.09 11.24 -3.04
C VAL A 99 -11.75 10.84 -1.71
N LEU A 100 -12.02 11.81 -0.83
CA LEU A 100 -12.50 11.56 0.54
C LEU A 100 -13.76 10.70 0.63
N PRO A 101 -14.80 10.87 -0.20
CA PRO A 101 -16.02 10.06 -0.14
C PRO A 101 -15.77 8.58 -0.44
N TYR A 102 -14.72 8.28 -1.22
CA TYR A 102 -14.40 6.95 -1.71
C TYR A 102 -13.23 6.30 -0.96
N MET A 103 -12.53 7.10 -0.15
CA MET A 103 -11.44 6.65 0.68
C MET A 103 -12.02 5.87 1.86
N THR A 104 -11.85 4.55 1.86
CA THR A 104 -12.17 3.72 3.03
C THR A 104 -11.23 4.10 4.17
N MET A 105 -11.63 5.08 4.98
CA MET A 105 -11.10 5.25 6.32
C MET A 105 -11.57 4.03 7.12
N ARG A 106 -10.77 2.95 7.10
CA ARG A 106 -10.93 1.83 8.02
C ARG A 106 -10.78 2.41 9.42
N ARG A 107 -11.89 2.83 10.03
CA ARG A 107 -11.97 3.07 11.46
C ARG A 107 -11.65 1.72 12.06
N THR A 108 -10.47 1.58 12.66
CA THR A 108 -10.19 0.43 13.53
C THR A 108 -11.28 0.46 14.60
N ARG A 109 -12.35 -0.32 14.41
CA ARG A 109 -13.23 -0.71 15.51
C ARG A 109 -12.34 -1.53 16.42
N ARG A 110 -11.77 -0.89 17.46
CA ARG A 110 -11.34 -1.64 18.64
C ARG A 110 -12.62 -2.22 19.22
N GLY A 111 -12.68 -3.55 19.22
CA GLY A 111 -13.87 -4.33 19.50
C GLY A 111 -14.42 -4.07 20.89
N ILE A 112 -15.75 -4.12 20.98
CA ILE A 112 -16.44 -4.52 22.20
C ILE A 112 -16.61 -6.03 22.07
N LYS A 113 -16.23 -6.73 23.14
CA LYS A 113 -16.13 -8.18 23.28
C LYS A 113 -17.50 -8.88 23.24
N ASP A 114 -17.40 -10.21 23.15
CA ASP A 114 -18.31 -11.29 23.57
C ASP A 114 -18.41 -12.29 22.39
N ASP A 115 -18.00 -13.55 22.47
CA ASP A 115 -17.66 -14.42 23.60
C ASP A 115 -16.98 -15.70 23.03
N ILE A 116 -16.56 -16.61 23.91
CA ILE A 116 -16.17 -18.03 23.68
C ILE A 116 -14.66 -18.35 23.65
N LYS A 117 -14.14 -18.47 24.89
CA LYS A 117 -13.36 -19.56 25.52
C LYS A 117 -12.09 -20.11 24.85
N ILE A 118 -10.97 -19.69 25.43
CA ILE A 118 -9.69 -20.40 25.55
C ILE A 118 -9.69 -21.17 26.88
N ASP A 119 -9.14 -22.38 26.88
CA ASP A 119 -8.49 -23.07 28.01
C ASP A 119 -7.76 -24.26 27.36
N GLU A 120 -6.45 -24.30 27.09
CA GLU A 120 -5.24 -23.96 27.86
C GLU A 120 -5.08 -24.80 29.14
N SER A 121 -4.19 -25.78 29.06
CA SER A 121 -3.44 -26.22 30.23
C SER A 121 -1.96 -26.26 29.84
N GLU A 122 -1.29 -25.25 30.37
CA GLU A 122 0.09 -24.78 30.28
C GLU A 122 1.20 -25.83 30.53
N LEU A 123 2.43 -25.45 30.15
CA LEU A 123 3.60 -25.14 31.01
C LEU A 123 4.84 -25.14 30.06
N GLN A 124 5.84 -24.25 30.09
CA GLN A 124 6.41 -23.44 31.17
C GLN A 124 7.41 -22.43 30.55
N SER A 125 7.46 -21.23 31.14
CA SER A 125 8.59 -20.27 31.27
C SER A 125 9.92 -20.50 30.52
N ASP A 126 10.33 -19.56 29.68
CA ASP A 126 11.36 -18.51 29.97
C ASP A 126 12.01 -17.97 28.68
N GLN A 127 12.24 -16.64 28.66
CA GLN A 127 13.11 -15.88 27.74
C GLN A 127 12.97 -16.12 26.22
N GLU A 128 12.17 -15.32 25.52
CA GLU A 128 12.35 -15.19 24.07
C GLU A 128 11.90 -13.84 23.53
N LEU A 129 12.66 -13.39 22.53
CA LEU A 129 12.65 -12.06 21.94
C LEU A 129 11.24 -11.59 21.54
N GLU A 130 10.97 -10.30 21.78
CA GLU A 130 9.83 -9.60 21.17
C GLU A 130 9.80 -9.94 19.66
N PRO A 131 8.71 -10.56 19.15
CA PRO A 131 8.59 -10.81 17.73
C PRO A 131 8.55 -9.44 17.06
N GLU A 132 9.56 -9.16 16.24
CA GLU A 132 9.60 -7.98 15.39
C GLU A 132 8.26 -7.91 14.66
N THR A 133 7.38 -7.03 15.12
CA THR A 133 6.17 -6.72 14.39
C THR A 133 6.66 -6.04 13.13
N TRP A 134 6.68 -6.78 12.02
CA TRP A 134 7.00 -6.30 10.68
C TRP A 134 6.27 -4.96 10.45
N ASP A 135 6.97 -3.86 10.68
CA ASP A 135 6.51 -2.52 10.38
C ASP A 135 6.75 -2.34 8.88
N PRO A 136 5.72 -2.23 8.03
CA PRO A 136 5.89 -2.00 6.60
C PRO A 136 6.25 -0.51 6.37
N GLY A 137 7.21 -0.04 7.16
CA GLY A 137 7.79 1.28 7.15
C GLY A 137 8.95 1.31 6.16
N ASN A 138 8.60 1.57 4.90
CA ASN A 138 9.35 2.51 4.08
C ASN A 138 10.63 2.07 3.35
N ASP A 139 10.86 0.79 3.09
CA ASP A 139 11.70 0.40 1.96
C ASP A 139 10.94 -0.65 1.16
N GLN A 140 10.43 -0.28 -0.02
CA GLN A 140 9.89 -1.29 -0.93
C GLN A 140 11.09 -2.05 -1.47
N ASP A 141 11.39 -3.19 -0.85
CA ASP A 141 12.48 -4.05 -1.27
C ASP A 141 12.31 -4.36 -2.77
N SER A 142 13.43 -4.46 -3.48
CA SER A 142 13.45 -4.90 -4.88
C SER A 142 12.62 -6.18 -5.08
N LEU A 143 12.63 -7.04 -4.05
CA LEU A 143 11.84 -8.25 -3.96
C LEU A 143 10.34 -7.98 -3.86
N ASP A 144 9.91 -7.02 -3.04
CA ASP A 144 8.50 -6.63 -2.97
C ASP A 144 7.99 -6.07 -4.29
N LEU A 145 8.80 -5.24 -4.96
CA LEU A 145 8.43 -4.64 -6.24
C LEU A 145 8.32 -5.71 -7.33
N PHE A 146 9.20 -6.71 -7.28
CA PHE A 146 9.14 -7.90 -8.11
C PHE A 146 7.86 -8.70 -7.84
N PHE A 147 7.56 -9.06 -6.59
CA PHE A 147 6.35 -9.80 -6.26
C PHE A 147 5.08 -9.00 -6.54
N ALA A 148 5.08 -7.67 -6.38
CA ALA A 148 3.98 -6.81 -6.78
C ALA A 148 3.74 -6.86 -8.30
N SER A 149 4.82 -6.86 -9.08
CA SER A 149 4.79 -7.00 -10.55
C SER A 149 4.29 -8.39 -10.97
N VAL A 150 4.81 -9.47 -10.39
CA VAL A 150 4.36 -10.85 -10.65
C VAL A 150 2.90 -11.04 -10.26
N CYS A 151 2.47 -10.42 -9.15
CA CYS A 151 1.09 -10.44 -8.69
C CYS A 151 0.15 -9.72 -9.67
N GLN A 152 0.59 -8.61 -10.30
CA GLN A 152 -0.18 -7.94 -11.35
C GLN A 152 -0.38 -8.85 -12.56
N SER A 153 0.69 -9.47 -13.08
CA SER A 153 0.60 -10.40 -14.21
C SER A 153 -0.30 -11.60 -13.89
N THR A 154 -0.21 -12.13 -12.66
CA THR A 154 -1.04 -13.27 -12.23
C THR A 154 -2.52 -12.89 -12.12
N LYS A 155 -2.84 -11.67 -11.67
CA LYS A 155 -4.23 -11.20 -11.55
C LYS A 155 -4.95 -11.07 -12.89
N ARG A 156 -4.22 -10.92 -14.00
CA ARG A 156 -4.78 -10.90 -15.36
C ARG A 156 -5.20 -12.28 -15.87
N LEU A 157 -4.76 -13.36 -15.21
CA LEU A 157 -5.12 -14.73 -15.60
C LEU A 157 -6.46 -15.19 -15.00
N PRO A 158 -7.16 -16.18 -15.60
CA PRO A 158 -8.36 -16.79 -15.02
C PRO A 158 -8.12 -17.37 -13.61
N LYS A 159 -9.15 -17.37 -12.76
CA LYS A 159 -9.07 -17.82 -11.34
C LYS A 159 -8.44 -19.20 -11.16
N ARG A 160 -8.74 -20.15 -12.05
CA ARG A 160 -8.15 -21.49 -12.03
C ARG A 160 -6.63 -21.46 -12.20
N MET A 161 -6.13 -20.60 -13.09
CA MET A 161 -4.70 -20.43 -13.34
C MET A 161 -4.03 -19.62 -12.21
N GLN A 162 -4.72 -18.65 -11.62
CA GLN A 162 -4.23 -17.95 -10.42
C GLN A 162 -3.96 -18.93 -9.27
N GLY A 163 -4.86 -19.91 -9.06
CA GLY A 163 -4.68 -20.96 -8.06
C GLY A 163 -3.46 -21.84 -8.36
N LEU A 164 -3.23 -22.17 -9.64
CA LEU A 164 -2.06 -22.94 -10.06
C LEU A 164 -0.75 -22.20 -9.77
N VAL A 165 -0.67 -20.92 -10.14
CA VAL A 165 0.51 -20.08 -9.91
C VAL A 165 0.78 -19.94 -8.41
N LYS A 166 -0.24 -19.70 -7.59
CA LYS A 166 -0.09 -19.64 -6.13
C LYS A 166 0.50 -20.91 -5.55
N ARG A 167 0.00 -22.08 -5.96
CA ARG A 167 0.52 -23.36 -5.51
C ARG A 167 1.99 -23.53 -5.91
N GLN A 168 2.34 -23.25 -7.16
CA GLN A 168 3.72 -23.37 -7.63
C GLN A 168 4.69 -22.45 -6.90
N VAL A 169 4.29 -21.21 -6.59
CA VAL A 169 5.11 -20.28 -5.81
C VAL A 169 5.32 -20.79 -4.38
N LEU A 170 4.27 -21.27 -3.72
CA LEU A 170 4.37 -21.85 -2.38
C LEU A 170 5.26 -23.10 -2.36
N ASP A 171 5.15 -23.99 -3.35
CA ASP A 171 6.00 -25.18 -3.46
C ASP A 171 7.49 -24.80 -3.59
N VAL A 172 7.80 -23.73 -4.33
CA VAL A 172 9.19 -23.24 -4.47
C VAL A 172 9.68 -22.66 -3.15
N LEU A 173 8.86 -21.87 -2.45
CA LEU A 173 9.24 -21.30 -1.14
C LEU A 173 9.54 -22.40 -0.12
N LEU A 174 8.64 -23.38 0.02
CA LEU A 174 8.82 -24.50 0.94
C LEU A 174 10.13 -25.27 0.67
N ARG A 175 10.48 -25.49 -0.61
CA ARG A 175 11.74 -26.15 -0.97
C ARG A 175 12.97 -25.32 -0.62
N VAL A 176 12.89 -24.00 -0.79
CA VAL A 176 14.01 -23.11 -0.46
C VAL A 176 14.20 -23.02 1.06
N GLU A 177 13.10 -22.93 1.81
CA GLU A 177 13.11 -22.98 3.28
C GLU A 177 13.73 -24.29 3.79
N GLU A 178 13.30 -25.45 3.25
CA GLU A 178 13.86 -26.75 3.60
C GLU A 178 15.36 -26.86 3.28
N GLN A 179 15.83 -26.28 2.17
CA GLN A 179 17.25 -26.25 1.83
C GLN A 179 18.04 -25.33 2.75
N TRP A 180 17.45 -24.22 3.16
CA TRP A 180 18.06 -23.26 4.07
C TRP A 180 18.26 -23.86 5.47
N GLU A 181 17.22 -24.44 6.04
CA GLU A 181 17.28 -25.12 7.35
C GLU A 181 18.33 -26.25 7.35
N ASN A 182 18.38 -27.04 6.27
CA ASN A 182 19.37 -28.11 6.11
C ASN A 182 20.81 -27.57 5.95
N ALA A 183 21.00 -26.37 5.40
CA ALA A 183 22.30 -25.73 5.27
C ALA A 183 22.77 -25.14 6.61
N GLU A 184 21.89 -24.47 7.35
CA GLU A 184 22.17 -23.96 8.71
C GLU A 184 22.51 -25.09 9.68
N THR A 185 21.75 -26.20 9.63
CA THR A 185 22.00 -27.36 10.48
C THR A 185 23.37 -28.00 10.22
N LYS A 186 23.88 -27.95 8.98
CA LYS A 186 25.23 -28.44 8.64
C LYS A 186 26.35 -27.53 9.11
N VAL A 187 26.11 -26.20 9.16
CA VAL A 187 27.09 -25.22 9.64
C VAL A 187 27.20 -25.24 11.17
N ALA A 188 26.12 -25.56 11.89
CA ALA A 188 26.13 -25.64 13.35
C ALA A 188 26.83 -26.90 13.93
N ILE A 189 27.17 -27.89 13.09
CA ILE A 189 27.76 -29.18 13.50
C ILE A 189 29.28 -29.26 13.17
N GLN A 190 29.87 -28.21 12.59
CA GLN A 190 31.32 -28.04 12.39
C GLN A 190 31.92 -27.10 13.43
#